data_AF-A0A846EKP5-F1
#
_entry.id   AF-A0A846EKP5-F1
#
_cell.length_a   1.000
_cell.length_b   1.000
_cell.length_c   1.000
_cell.angle_alpha   90.00
_cell.angle_beta   90.00
_cell.angle_gamma   90.00
#
_symmetry.space_group_name_H-M   'P 1'
#
loop_
_entity.id
_entity.type
_entity.pdbx_description
1 polymer ?
#
loop_
_entity_poly.entity_id
_entity_poly.type
_entity_poly.pdbx_seq_one_letter_code
_entity_poly.pdbx_strand_id
1 'polypeptide(L)'
;MNYEIARKLLIDQTKNDANPDALLNRLRQGKAPVPGQITSILLALKVVFETLKDSDTLDRELAFSLYKLGIKGLQLFATGRKAGIEWPPLLQEDLQRISFATESIFSNMWETSLHS
;
A
#
# COMPACT_ATOMS: atom_id res chain seq x y z
N MET A 1 15.43 6.74 -1.00
CA MET A 1 14.73 6.28 -2.22
C MET A 1 14.27 7.51 -2.98
N ASN A 2 14.43 7.55 -4.30
CA ASN A 2 13.90 8.66 -5.13
C ASN A 2 12.46 8.37 -5.60
N TYR A 3 11.79 9.36 -6.18
CA TYR A 3 10.42 9.25 -6.65
C TYR A 3 10.22 8.12 -7.66
N GLU A 4 11.09 7.98 -8.66
CA GLU A 4 10.95 6.93 -9.69
C GLU A 4 10.99 5.52 -9.10
N ILE A 5 11.90 5.27 -8.16
CA ILE A 5 11.99 3.99 -7.45
C ILE A 5 10.74 3.78 -6.59
N ALA A 6 10.27 4.81 -5.89
CA ALA A 6 9.07 4.74 -5.06
C ALA A 6 7.82 4.45 -5.88
N ARG A 7 7.60 5.21 -6.96
CA ARG A 7 6.49 5.04 -7.92
C ARG A 7 6.48 3.62 -8.47
N LYS A 8 7.62 3.15 -9.00
CA LYS A 8 7.76 1.81 -9.54
C LYS A 8 7.46 0.74 -8.49
N LEU A 9 7.99 0.88 -7.28
CA LEU A 9 7.75 -0.04 -6.18
C LEU A 9 6.26 -0.18 -5.89
N LEU A 10 5.53 0.93 -5.71
CA LEU A 10 4.10 0.91 -5.42
C LEU A 10 3.29 0.24 -6.54
N ILE A 11 3.61 0.56 -7.79
CA ILE A 11 2.95 -0.04 -8.95
C ILE A 11 3.16 -1.55 -8.99
N ASP A 12 4.40 -2.00 -8.79
CA ASP A 12 4.76 -3.41 -8.84
C ASP A 12 4.11 -4.23 -7.72
N GLN A 13 3.71 -3.63 -6.59
CA GLN A 13 2.94 -4.31 -5.54
C GLN A 13 1.50 -4.69 -5.94
N THR A 14 1.01 -4.17 -7.07
CA THR A 14 -0.42 -4.23 -7.45
C THR A 14 -0.70 -4.91 -8.80
N LYS A 15 0.35 -5.39 -9.48
CA LYS A 15 0.26 -6.11 -10.75
C LYS A 15 -0.12 -7.57 -10.51
N ASN A 16 -1.14 -8.07 -11.21
CA ASN A 16 -1.74 -9.36 -10.88
C ASN A 16 -0.93 -10.59 -11.32
N ASP A 17 0.03 -10.47 -12.25
CA ASP A 17 0.57 -11.66 -12.92
C ASP A 17 2.11 -11.70 -13.04
N ALA A 18 2.80 -10.60 -12.70
CA ALA A 18 4.24 -10.49 -12.93
C ALA A 18 5.11 -10.88 -11.73
N ASN A 19 4.58 -10.82 -10.50
CA ASN A 19 5.37 -11.02 -9.28
C ASN A 19 4.54 -11.71 -8.19
N PRO A 20 4.78 -13.00 -7.88
CA PRO A 20 4.04 -13.71 -6.83
C PRO A 20 4.31 -13.13 -5.44
N ASP A 21 5.43 -12.43 -5.25
CA ASP A 21 5.82 -11.81 -3.99
C ASP A 21 5.28 -10.39 -3.80
N ALA A 22 4.59 -9.82 -4.79
CA ALA A 22 3.88 -8.55 -4.63
C ALA A 22 2.81 -8.64 -3.53
N LEU A 23 2.64 -7.57 -2.75
CA LEU A 23 1.76 -7.55 -1.57
C LEU A 23 0.36 -8.12 -1.88
N LEU A 24 -0.31 -7.61 -2.93
CA LEU A 24 -1.67 -8.06 -3.23
C LEU A 24 -1.74 -9.51 -3.71
N ASN A 25 -0.69 -10.00 -4.36
CA ASN A 25 -0.63 -11.40 -4.81
C ASN A 25 -0.41 -12.34 -3.63
N ARG A 26 0.46 -11.97 -2.67
CA ARG A 26 0.64 -12.74 -1.44
C ARG A 26 -0.64 -12.82 -0.61
N LEU A 27 -1.31 -11.69 -0.41
CA LEU A 27 -2.59 -11.67 0.30
C LEU A 27 -3.66 -12.52 -0.41
N ARG A 28 -3.73 -12.49 -1.75
CA ARG A 28 -4.64 -13.34 -2.53
C ARG A 28 -4.32 -14.82 -2.40
N GLN A 29 -3.04 -15.17 -2.28
CA GLN A 29 -2.58 -16.54 -2.04
C GLN A 29 -2.73 -16.98 -0.57
N GLY A 30 -3.25 -16.13 0.32
CA GLY A 30 -3.33 -16.43 1.74
C GLY A 30 -1.97 -16.45 2.46
N LYS A 31 -0.96 -15.80 1.88
CA LYS A 31 0.40 -15.73 2.43
C LYS A 31 0.66 -14.37 3.08
N ALA A 32 1.32 -14.39 4.23
CA ALA A 32 1.84 -13.17 4.87
C ALA A 32 2.74 -12.37 3.91
N PRO A 33 2.79 -11.03 4.00
CA PRO A 33 3.75 -10.20 3.25
C PRO A 33 5.20 -10.64 3.47
N VAL A 34 6.08 -10.32 2.52
CA VAL A 34 7.53 -10.54 2.68
C VAL A 34 8.07 -9.65 3.81
N PRO A 35 9.01 -10.12 4.65
CA PRO A 35 9.64 -9.28 5.67
C PRO A 35 10.17 -7.95 5.09
N GLY A 36 9.84 -6.84 5.74
CA GLY A 36 10.22 -5.49 5.31
C GLY A 36 9.37 -4.89 4.18
N GLN A 37 8.52 -5.68 3.51
CA GLN A 37 7.70 -5.21 2.38
C GLN A 37 6.76 -4.07 2.76
N ILE A 38 6.06 -4.19 3.90
CA ILE A 38 5.18 -3.14 4.40
C ILE A 38 5.97 -1.84 4.66
N THR A 39 7.11 -1.94 5.33
CA THR A 39 7.99 -0.79 5.60
C THR A 39 8.44 -0.11 4.31
N SER A 40 8.84 -0.89 3.30
CA SER A 40 9.23 -0.35 1.99
C SER A 40 8.07 0.36 1.28
N ILE A 41 6.85 -0.18 1.37
CA ILE A 41 5.65 0.44 0.81
C ILE A 41 5.33 1.76 1.51
N LEU A 42 5.33 1.78 2.84
CA LEU A 42 5.07 3.00 3.62
C LEU A 42 6.10 4.10 3.32
N LEU A 43 7.39 3.72 3.22
CA LEU A 43 8.45 4.64 2.81
C LEU A 43 8.21 5.19 1.39
N ALA A 44 7.76 4.34 0.45
CA ALA A 44 7.44 4.76 -0.91
C ALA A 44 6.25 5.72 -0.96
N LEU A 45 5.20 5.45 -0.18
CA LEU A 45 4.06 6.36 -0.05
C LEU A 45 4.50 7.73 0.48
N LYS A 46 5.37 7.77 1.49
CA LYS A 46 5.91 9.03 2.02
C LYS A 46 6.70 9.81 0.97
N VAL A 47 7.58 9.13 0.22
CA VAL A 47 8.36 9.76 -0.86
C VAL A 47 7.45 10.30 -1.96
N VAL A 48 6.43 9.53 -2.38
CA VAL A 48 5.45 9.96 -3.38
C VAL A 48 4.67 11.17 -2.90
N PHE A 49 4.19 11.17 -1.65
CA PHE A 49 3.52 12.33 -1.08
C PHE A 49 4.41 13.57 -1.10
N GLU A 50 5.63 13.49 -0.53
CA GLU A 50 6.51 14.66 -0.45
C GLU A 50 6.90 15.21 -1.83
N THR A 51 6.92 14.36 -2.86
CA THR A 51 7.21 14.77 -4.24
C THR A 51 5.99 15.41 -4.91
N LEU A 52 4.79 14.94 -4.61
CA LEU A 52 3.56 15.35 -5.30
C LEU A 52 2.74 16.40 -4.54
N LYS A 53 3.12 16.78 -3.32
CA LYS A 53 2.36 17.73 -2.49
C LYS A 53 2.15 19.11 -3.13
N ASP A 54 3.00 19.49 -4.07
CA ASP A 54 2.91 20.75 -4.83
C ASP A 54 2.44 20.52 -6.28
N SER A 55 1.97 19.30 -6.61
CA SER A 55 1.50 18.90 -7.95
C SER A 55 -0.01 18.71 -7.96
N ASP A 56 -0.68 19.36 -8.91
CA ASP A 56 -2.12 19.16 -9.19
C ASP A 56 -2.39 17.93 -10.07
N THR A 57 -1.35 17.18 -10.41
CA THR A 57 -1.44 16.02 -11.31
C THR A 57 -0.91 14.75 -10.67
N LEU A 58 -1.62 13.65 -10.93
CA LEU A 58 -1.23 12.31 -10.55
C LEU A 58 -1.42 11.40 -11.77
N ASP A 59 -0.35 10.69 -12.14
CA ASP A 59 -0.40 9.70 -13.20
C ASP A 59 -1.47 8.64 -12.90
N ARG A 60 -2.29 8.31 -13.90
CA ARG A 60 -3.36 7.31 -13.82
C ARG A 60 -2.90 5.94 -13.34
N GLU A 61 -1.73 5.47 -13.78
CA GLU A 61 -1.18 4.18 -13.36
C GLU A 61 -0.88 4.19 -11.86
N LEU A 62 -0.20 5.24 -11.38
CA LEU A 62 0.08 5.42 -9.96
C LEU A 62 -1.21 5.58 -9.15
N ALA A 63 -2.14 6.42 -9.60
CA ALA A 63 -3.45 6.60 -8.97
C ALA A 63 -4.20 5.28 -8.80
N PHE A 64 -4.21 4.44 -9.84
CA PHE A 64 -4.87 3.15 -9.78
C PHE A 64 -4.17 2.17 -8.84
N SER A 65 -2.83 2.19 -8.79
CA SER A 65 -2.07 1.39 -7.83
C SER A 65 -2.31 1.84 -6.38
N LEU A 66 -2.38 3.15 -6.11
CA LEU A 66 -2.73 3.68 -4.79
C LEU A 66 -4.13 3.24 -4.35
N TYR A 67 -5.12 3.33 -5.24
CA TYR A 67 -6.47 2.82 -4.99
C TYR A 67 -6.45 1.32 -4.61
N LYS A 68 -5.70 0.50 -5.36
CA LYS A 68 -5.59 -0.93 -5.05
C LYS A 68 -4.91 -1.16 -3.70
N LEU A 69 -3.85 -0.43 -3.38
CA LEU A 69 -3.15 -0.57 -2.10
C LEU A 69 -4.04 -0.18 -0.91
N GLY A 70 -4.72 0.96 -1.00
CA GLY A 70 -5.58 1.45 0.09
C GLY A 70 -6.83 0.60 0.31
N ILE A 71 -7.45 0.09 -0.76
CA ILE A 71 -8.73 -0.62 -0.65
C ILE A 71 -8.59 -2.14 -0.75
N LYS A 72 -7.85 -2.64 -1.77
CA LYS A 72 -7.80 -4.09 -2.04
C LYS A 72 -7.00 -4.84 -0.99
N GLY A 73 -5.98 -4.23 -0.38
CA GLY A 73 -5.24 -4.84 0.74
C GLY A 73 -6.16 -5.25 1.89
N LEU A 74 -6.97 -4.30 2.38
CA LEU A 74 -7.95 -4.54 3.46
C LEU A 74 -9.03 -5.55 3.06
N GLN A 75 -9.52 -5.50 1.82
CA GLN A 75 -10.51 -6.48 1.32
C GLN A 75 -9.95 -7.92 1.30
N LEU A 76 -8.70 -8.09 0.85
CA LEU A 76 -8.03 -9.40 0.82
C LEU A 76 -7.75 -9.91 2.24
N PHE A 77 -7.32 -9.04 3.15
CA PHE A 77 -7.17 -9.38 4.57
C PHE A 77 -8.48 -9.91 5.15
N ALA A 78 -9.58 -9.15 4.98
CA ALA A 78 -10.89 -9.54 5.50
C ALA A 78 -11.41 -10.85 4.87
N THR A 79 -11.18 -11.05 3.57
CA THR A 79 -11.53 -12.29 2.86
C THR A 79 -10.73 -13.47 3.41
N GLY A 80 -9.42 -13.31 3.61
CA GLY A 80 -8.58 -14.37 4.17
C GLY A 80 -8.94 -14.73 5.60
N ARG A 81 -9.27 -13.73 6.44
CA ARG A 81 -9.78 -13.99 7.81
C ARG A 81 -11.04 -14.83 7.78
N LYS A 82 -12.00 -14.50 6.90
CA LYS A 82 -13.24 -15.28 6.72
C LYS A 82 -12.98 -16.70 6.22
N ALA A 83 -11.91 -16.89 5.44
CA ALA A 83 -11.47 -18.20 4.96
C ALA A 83 -10.61 -18.99 5.97
N GLY A 84 -10.42 -18.49 7.20
CA GLY A 84 -9.65 -19.16 8.24
C GLY A 84 -8.13 -18.96 8.14
N ILE A 85 -7.65 -18.01 7.35
CA ILE A 85 -6.22 -17.69 7.27
C ILE A 85 -5.79 -16.96 8.54
N GLU A 86 -4.75 -17.49 9.18
CA GLU A 86 -4.06 -16.85 10.30
C GLU A 86 -3.06 -15.82 9.79
N TRP A 87 -3.50 -14.57 9.76
CA TRP A 87 -2.62 -13.46 9.43
C TRP A 87 -1.64 -13.15 10.56
N PRO A 88 -0.43 -12.64 10.23
CA PRO A 88 0.49 -12.11 11.22
C PRO A 88 -0.20 -11.07 12.12
N PRO A 89 0.22 -10.98 13.40
CA PRO A 89 -0.22 -9.88 14.26
C PRO A 89 0.18 -8.55 13.62
N LEU A 90 -0.63 -7.52 13.83
CA LEU A 90 -0.43 -6.16 13.29
C LEU A 90 -0.66 -5.98 11.79
N LEU A 91 -0.92 -7.04 11.01
CA LEU A 91 -1.11 -6.90 9.57
C LEU A 91 -2.31 -6.01 9.22
N GLN A 92 -3.36 -6.02 10.05
CA GLN A 92 -4.52 -5.16 9.83
C GLN A 92 -4.15 -3.69 9.96
N GLU A 93 -3.46 -3.35 11.05
CA GLU A 93 -2.98 -2.01 11.38
C GLU A 93 -2.00 -1.51 10.32
N ASP A 94 -1.12 -2.38 9.83
CA ASP A 94 -0.19 -2.06 8.75
C ASP A 94 -0.91 -1.77 7.42
N LEU A 95 -1.95 -2.54 7.08
CA LEU A 95 -2.77 -2.26 5.90
C LEU A 95 -3.61 -0.99 6.06
N GLN A 96 -4.05 -0.67 7.28
CA GLN A 96 -4.71 0.60 7.59
C GLN A 96 -3.75 1.77 7.42
N ARG A 97 -2.50 1.67 7.88
CA ARG A 97 -1.46 2.70 7.66
C ARG A 97 -1.22 2.93 6.17
N ILE A 98 -1.18 1.86 5.37
CA ILE A 98 -1.10 1.97 3.90
C ILE A 98 -2.31 2.73 3.36
N SER A 99 -3.52 2.39 3.79
CA SER A 99 -4.75 3.08 3.39
C SER A 99 -4.69 4.57 3.71
N PHE A 100 -4.36 4.96 4.94
CA PHE A 100 -4.26 6.36 5.34
C PHE A 100 -3.17 7.12 4.58
N ALA A 101 -2.03 6.48 4.34
CA ALA A 101 -0.97 7.09 3.53
C ALA A 101 -1.39 7.28 2.05
N THR A 102 -2.20 6.37 1.49
CA THR A 102 -2.77 6.58 0.14
C THR A 102 -3.79 7.71 0.13
N GLU A 103 -4.64 7.80 1.16
CA GLU A 103 -5.59 8.90 1.33
C GLU A 103 -4.87 10.25 1.45
N SER A 104 -3.79 10.31 2.22
CA SER A 104 -2.95 11.50 2.38
C SER A 104 -2.38 12.03 1.04
N ILE A 105 -2.07 11.13 0.10
CA ILE A 105 -1.60 11.52 -1.25
C ILE A 105 -2.74 12.17 -2.05
N PHE A 106 -3.97 11.64 -1.94
CA PHE A 106 -5.12 12.19 -2.65
C PHE A 106 -5.66 13.49 -2.03
N SER A 107 -5.61 13.62 -0.70
CA SER A 107 -6.08 14.80 0.03
C SER A 107 -5.02 15.90 0.13
N ASN A 108 -3.77 15.60 -0.21
CA ASN A 108 -2.62 16.45 0.03
C ASN A 108 -2.45 16.85 1.52
N MET A 109 -2.90 15.99 2.43
CA MET A 109 -2.78 16.20 3.88
C MET A 109 -2.10 14.98 4.50
N TRP A 110 -0.84 15.12 4.91
CA TRP A 110 -0.15 14.05 5.60
C TRP A 110 -0.53 14.06 7.08
N GLU A 111 -1.34 13.10 7.50
CA GLU A 111 -1.62 12.92 8.93
C GLU A 111 -0.37 12.38 9.63
N THR A 112 0.30 13.23 10.41
CA THR A 112 1.39 12.85 11.32
C THR A 112 0.90 12.38 12.69
N SER A 113 -0.42 12.35 12.92
CA SER A 113 -1.01 12.13 14.25
C SER A 113 -1.83 10.84 14.31
N LEU A 114 -1.21 9.76 14.81
CA LEU A 114 -1.94 8.69 15.48
C LEU A 114 -2.13 9.09 16.95
N HIS A 115 -3.39 9.30 17.33
CA HIS A 115 -3.98 9.25 18.68
C HIS A 115 -3.82 10.49 19.58
N SER A 116 -4.95 11.16 19.80
CA SER A 116 -5.42 11.54 21.13
C SER A 116 -6.59 10.65 21.49
#